data_AF-A0A9C6THU2-F1
#
_entry.id   AF-A0A9C6THU2-F1
#
_cell.length_a   1.000
_cell.length_b   1.000
_cell.length_c   1.000
_cell.angle_alpha   90.00
_cell.angle_beta   90.00
_cell.angle_gamma   90.00
#
_symmetry.space_group_name_H-M   'P 1'
#
loop_
_entity.id
_entity.type
_entity.pdbx_description
1 polymer ?
#
loop_
_entity_poly.entity_id
_entity_poly.type
_entity_poly.pdbx_seq_one_letter_code
_entity_poly.pdbx_strand_id
1 'polypeptide(L)'
;MEKKQKSINDILPLDLIQRILLRIPVKHLGRLKCVSKLWHSLISDPDFAESHLHLSFAPTHACIYIKNSTEAYLVHLDEAFNGDNYQVKELSFPFKKKPISEFRVMGSCRGFVLLHQEPYYFVVWNPLTGFSNIVHRSMGRSSYFLDNAILSIGRLPLV
;
A
#
# COMPACT_ATOMS: atom_id res chain seq x y z
N MET A 1 -27.98 42.88 -14.73
CA MET A 1 -27.70 41.55 -15.28
C MET A 1 -26.68 40.88 -14.37
N GLU A 2 -27.12 39.92 -13.54
CA GLU A 2 -26.19 39.16 -12.69
C GLU A 2 -25.35 38.23 -13.58
N LYS A 3 -24.02 38.42 -13.56
CA LYS A 3 -23.11 37.48 -14.20
C LYS A 3 -23.09 36.21 -13.36
N LYS A 4 -23.80 35.17 -13.80
CA LYS A 4 -23.70 33.83 -13.19
C LYS A 4 -22.26 33.35 -13.36
N GLN A 5 -21.51 33.28 -12.27
CA GLN A 5 -20.13 32.78 -12.26
C GLN A 5 -20.16 31.33 -12.76
N LYS A 6 -19.46 31.01 -13.85
CA LYS A 6 -19.29 29.63 -14.31
C LYS A 6 -18.56 28.85 -13.23
N SER A 7 -19.13 27.73 -12.79
CA SER A 7 -18.44 26.85 -11.83
C SER A 7 -17.37 26.05 -12.58
N ILE A 8 -16.37 25.53 -11.87
CA ILE A 8 -15.34 24.67 -12.46
C ILE A 8 -15.96 23.48 -13.20
N ASN A 9 -17.11 22.99 -12.73
CA ASN A 9 -17.84 21.87 -13.35
C ASN A 9 -18.41 22.23 -14.73
N ASP A 10 -18.56 23.52 -15.05
CA ASP A 10 -19.04 24.01 -16.35
C ASP A 10 -17.87 24.27 -17.33
N ILE A 11 -16.64 24.22 -16.84
CA ILE A 11 -15.41 24.57 -17.57
C ILE A 11 -14.61 23.30 -17.91
N LEU A 12 -14.59 22.33 -16.99
CA LEU A 12 -13.86 21.07 -17.16
C LEU A 12 -14.81 19.89 -17.41
N PRO A 13 -14.53 19.07 -18.43
CA PRO A 13 -15.13 17.74 -18.59
C PRO A 13 -15.05 16.88 -17.33
N LEU A 14 -16.07 16.03 -17.13
CA LEU A 14 -16.21 15.19 -15.94
C LEU A 14 -15.01 14.23 -15.75
N ASP A 15 -14.52 13.64 -16.84
CA ASP A 15 -13.37 12.73 -16.85
C ASP A 15 -12.08 13.42 -16.39
N LEU A 16 -11.89 14.69 -16.77
CA LEU A 16 -10.76 15.49 -16.31
C LEU A 16 -10.86 15.81 -14.82
N ILE A 17 -12.04 16.15 -14.32
CA ILE A 17 -12.27 16.36 -12.88
C ILE A 17 -11.95 15.08 -12.10
N GLN A 18 -12.42 13.92 -12.57
CA GLN A 18 -12.14 12.63 -11.94
C GLN A 18 -10.63 12.33 -11.92
N ARG A 19 -9.92 12.54 -13.04
CA ARG A 19 -8.46 12.36 -13.11
C ARG A 19 -7.69 13.30 -12.18
N ILE A 20 -8.16 14.54 -12.01
CA ILE A 20 -7.58 15.49 -11.05
C ILE A 20 -7.78 14.97 -9.62
N LEU A 21 -9.01 14.60 -9.26
CA LEU A 21 -9.34 14.08 -7.94
C LEU A 21 -8.55 12.81 -7.61
N LEU A 22 -8.38 11.90 -8.56
CA LEU A 22 -7.61 10.65 -8.38
C LEU A 22 -6.13 10.88 -8.05
N ARG A 23 -5.56 12.03 -8.44
CA ARG A 23 -4.16 12.38 -8.15
C ARG A 23 -3.98 13.05 -6.78
N ILE A 24 -5.06 13.41 -6.11
CA ILE A 24 -5.00 14.11 -4.83
C ILE A 24 -4.85 13.09 -3.69
N PRO A 25 -3.93 13.29 -2.74
CA PRO A 25 -3.79 12.41 -1.58
C PRO A 25 -5.10 12.24 -0.79
N VAL A 26 -5.37 11.03 -0.30
CA VAL A 26 -6.62 10.66 0.42
C VAL A 26 -6.93 11.61 1.58
N LYS A 27 -5.91 12.06 2.31
CA LYS A 27 -6.03 12.99 3.44
C LYS A 27 -6.72 14.32 3.09
N HIS A 28 -6.64 14.75 1.82
CA HIS A 28 -7.23 16.00 1.36
C HIS A 28 -8.61 15.80 0.70
N LEU A 29 -8.88 14.61 0.17
CA LEU A 29 -10.13 14.30 -0.53
C LEU A 29 -11.38 14.53 0.33
N GLY A 30 -11.29 14.29 1.64
CA GLY A 30 -12.41 14.55 2.55
C GLY A 30 -12.90 16.01 2.54
N ARG A 31 -11.98 16.98 2.50
CA ARG A 31 -12.32 18.41 2.46
C ARG A 31 -12.90 18.83 1.12
N LEU A 32 -12.51 18.16 0.04
CA LEU A 32 -12.95 18.46 -1.32
C LEU A 32 -14.41 18.08 -1.57
N LYS A 33 -14.98 17.19 -0.75
CA LYS A 33 -16.42 16.91 -0.75
C LYS A 33 -17.28 18.15 -0.51
N CYS A 34 -16.75 19.16 0.20
CA CYS A 34 -17.49 20.39 0.49
C CYS A 34 -17.50 21.41 -0.66
N VAL A 35 -16.72 21.17 -1.74
CA VAL A 35 -16.58 22.13 -2.84
C VAL A 35 -17.84 22.19 -3.71
N SER A 36 -18.44 21.04 -4.02
CA SER A 36 -19.69 20.97 -4.78
C SER A 36 -20.37 19.61 -4.63
N LYS A 37 -21.65 19.53 -4.98
CA LYS A 37 -22.41 18.27 -5.02
C LYS A 37 -21.77 17.24 -5.96
N LEU A 38 -21.22 17.69 -7.10
CA LEU A 38 -20.55 16.81 -8.06
C LEU A 38 -19.30 16.17 -7.44
N TRP A 39 -18.46 17.00 -6.80
CA TRP A 39 -17.23 16.52 -6.16
C TRP A 39 -17.55 15.58 -4.99
N HIS A 40 -18.56 15.91 -4.19
CA HIS A 40 -19.07 15.01 -3.16
C HIS A 40 -19.47 13.64 -3.73
N SER A 41 -20.23 13.64 -4.83
CA SER A 41 -20.69 12.41 -5.50
C SER A 41 -19.51 11.57 -5.99
N LEU A 42 -18.58 12.17 -6.73
CA LEU A 42 -17.42 11.48 -7.29
C LEU A 42 -16.52 10.87 -6.21
N ILE A 43 -16.23 11.61 -5.14
CA ILE A 43 -15.35 11.13 -4.06
C ILE A 43 -16.03 10.07 -3.19
N SER A 44 -17.36 10.02 -3.19
CA SER A 44 -18.14 9.03 -2.41
C SER A 44 -18.45 7.77 -3.21
N ASP A 45 -18.11 7.74 -4.50
CA ASP A 45 -18.26 6.57 -5.37
C ASP A 45 -17.26 5.46 -4.98
N PRO A 46 -17.72 4.20 -4.76
CA PRO A 46 -16.84 3.06 -4.53
C PRO A 46 -15.79 2.85 -5.64
N ASP A 47 -16.15 3.07 -6.90
CA ASP A 47 -15.26 2.86 -8.05
C ASP A 47 -14.13 3.91 -8.05
N PHE A 48 -14.42 5.11 -7.53
CA PHE A 48 -13.41 6.13 -7.31
C PHE A 48 -12.41 5.69 -6.25
N ALA A 49 -12.85 5.08 -5.14
CA ALA A 49 -11.95 4.58 -4.10
C ALA A 49 -11.05 3.44 -4.63
N GLU A 50 -11.60 2.52 -5.41
CA GLU A 50 -10.83 1.45 -6.05
C GLU A 50 -9.80 2.02 -7.05
N SER A 51 -10.22 2.92 -7.92
CA SER A 51 -9.34 3.59 -8.88
C SER A 51 -8.21 4.38 -8.19
N HIS A 52 -8.54 5.08 -7.09
CA HIS A 52 -7.58 5.83 -6.29
C HIS A 52 -6.55 4.91 -5.66
N LEU A 53 -7.00 3.78 -5.10
CA LEU A 53 -6.13 2.74 -4.56
C LEU A 53 -5.20 2.22 -5.66
N HIS A 54 -5.72 1.79 -6.81
CA HIS A 54 -4.88 1.28 -7.91
C HIS A 54 -3.82 2.28 -8.39
N LEU A 55 -4.18 3.57 -8.48
CA LEU A 55 -3.23 4.61 -8.87
C LEU A 55 -2.20 4.91 -7.78
N SER A 56 -2.60 4.84 -6.51
CA SER A 56 -1.64 4.90 -5.42
C SER A 56 -0.67 3.73 -5.51
N PHE A 57 -1.14 2.53 -5.82
CA PHE A 57 -0.33 1.33 -5.94
C PHE A 57 0.40 1.16 -7.29
N ALA A 58 0.58 2.23 -8.08
CA ALA A 58 1.45 2.17 -9.25
C ALA A 58 2.77 1.51 -8.86
N PRO A 59 3.27 0.52 -9.65
CA PRO A 59 4.43 -0.27 -9.26
C PRO A 59 5.58 0.66 -8.92
N THR A 60 6.00 0.67 -7.66
CA THR A 60 7.34 1.15 -7.39
C THR A 60 8.27 0.02 -7.80
N HIS A 61 9.33 0.34 -8.53
CA HIS A 61 10.44 -0.57 -8.77
C HIS A 61 11.18 -0.74 -7.45
N ALA A 62 10.52 -1.32 -6.43
CA ALA A 62 11.07 -1.54 -5.11
C ALA A 62 10.67 -2.93 -4.62
N CYS A 63 11.62 -3.63 -4.00
CA CYS A 63 11.43 -4.96 -3.44
C CYS A 63 11.82 -4.96 -1.95
N ILE A 64 11.24 -5.91 -1.21
CA ILE A 64 11.67 -6.19 0.16
C ILE A 64 12.62 -7.38 0.12
N TYR A 65 13.82 -7.17 0.63
CA TYR A 65 14.78 -8.23 0.89
C TYR A 65 14.75 -8.58 2.38
N ILE A 66 14.42 -9.82 2.70
CA ILE A 66 14.47 -10.32 4.08
C ILE A 66 15.70 -11.21 4.19
N LYS A 67 16.70 -10.73 4.92
CA LYS A 67 18.00 -11.41 5.05
C LYS A 67 17.93 -12.56 6.03
N ASN A 68 17.30 -12.30 7.18
CA ASN A 68 17.21 -13.21 8.32
C ASN A 68 15.83 -13.05 8.98
N SER A 69 15.57 -13.84 10.02
CA SER A 69 14.35 -13.77 10.84
C SER A 69 14.22 -12.52 11.73
N THR A 70 15.04 -11.50 11.54
CA THR A 70 15.04 -10.26 12.32
C THR A 70 15.29 -9.01 11.47
N GLU A 71 15.70 -9.16 10.20
CA GLU A 71 16.21 -8.06 9.38
C GLU A 71 15.51 -8.05 8.03
N ALA A 72 14.90 -6.92 7.70
CA ALA A 72 14.33 -6.68 6.39
C ALA A 72 14.75 -5.33 5.85
N TYR A 73 14.85 -5.25 4.53
CA TYR A 73 15.36 -4.10 3.81
C TYR A 73 14.47 -3.78 2.63
N LEU A 74 14.28 -2.50 2.36
CA LEU A 74 13.69 -1.99 1.13
C LEU A 74 14.81 -1.65 0.16
N VAL A 75 14.71 -2.20 -1.06
CA VAL A 75 15.66 -1.97 -2.14
C VAL A 75 14.90 -1.36 -3.32
N HIS A 76 15.35 -0.20 -3.80
CA HIS A 76 14.85 0.38 -5.04
C HIS A 76 15.59 -0.24 -6.22
N LEU A 77 14.86 -1.01 -7.03
CA LEU A 77 15.36 -1.76 -8.17
C LEU A 77 15.90 -0.83 -9.27
N ASP A 78 15.32 0.35 -9.47
CA ASP A 78 15.82 1.33 -10.46
C ASP A 78 17.28 1.73 -10.17
N GLU A 79 17.62 1.92 -8.90
CA GLU A 79 18.98 2.23 -8.46
C GLU A 79 19.89 1.00 -8.53
N ALA A 80 19.36 -0.18 -8.18
CA ALA A 80 20.12 -1.43 -8.20
C ALA A 80 20.51 -1.88 -9.62
N PHE A 81 19.66 -1.64 -10.63
CA PHE A 81 19.96 -2.00 -12.02
C PHE A 81 20.87 -1.00 -12.73
N ASN A 82 20.91 0.26 -12.28
CA ASN A 82 21.75 1.30 -12.89
C ASN A 82 23.24 1.24 -12.46
N GLY A 83 23.61 0.30 -11.58
CA GLY A 83 25.02 0.07 -11.21
C GLY A 83 25.62 1.10 -10.25
N ASP A 84 24.83 2.05 -9.77
CA ASP A 84 25.21 2.97 -8.71
C ASP A 84 25.19 2.28 -7.34
N ASN A 85 25.82 2.90 -6.33
CA ASN A 85 25.70 2.48 -4.92
C ASN A 85 24.22 2.55 -4.49
N TYR A 86 23.50 1.43 -4.64
CA TYR A 86 22.09 1.34 -4.31
C TYR A 86 21.89 1.54 -2.80
N GLN A 87 20.95 2.41 -2.45
CA GLN A 87 20.65 2.69 -1.06
C GLN A 87 19.69 1.62 -0.51
N VAL A 88 20.19 0.83 0.43
CA VAL A 88 19.38 -0.16 1.13
C VAL A 88 18.79 0.49 2.38
N LYS A 89 17.47 0.60 2.45
CA LYS A 89 16.80 1.12 3.65
C LYS A 89 16.40 -0.02 4.56
N GLU A 90 16.94 -0.04 5.78
CA GLU A 90 16.51 -0.98 6.81
C GLU A 90 15.05 -0.70 7.23
N LEU A 91 14.27 -1.77 7.35
CA LEU A 91 12.88 -1.74 7.77
C LEU A 91 12.75 -2.31 9.19
N SER A 92 11.78 -1.81 9.92
CA SER A 92 11.42 -2.35 11.23
C SER A 92 10.69 -3.69 11.06
N PHE A 93 11.45 -4.77 11.21
CA PHE A 93 10.94 -6.12 11.15
C PHE A 93 10.05 -6.42 12.38
N PRO A 94 8.96 -7.20 12.24
CA PRO A 94 8.03 -7.45 13.34
C PRO A 94 8.65 -8.26 14.47
N PHE A 95 9.72 -9.01 14.20
CA PHE A 95 10.41 -9.84 15.18
C PHE A 95 11.71 -9.17 15.66
N LYS A 96 11.69 -8.64 16.89
CA LYS A 96 12.86 -7.97 17.51
C LYS A 96 13.89 -8.94 18.09
N LYS A 97 13.48 -10.17 18.38
CA LYS A 97 14.34 -11.25 18.83
C LYS A 97 14.30 -12.35 17.79
N LYS A 98 15.41 -13.07 17.63
CA LYS A 98 15.46 -14.23 16.74
C LYS A 98 14.34 -15.20 17.18
N PRO A 99 13.35 -15.49 16.32
CA PRO A 99 12.31 -16.44 16.67
C PRO A 99 12.90 -17.84 16.86
N ILE A 100 12.18 -18.65 17.63
CA ILE A 100 12.54 -20.04 17.95
C ILE A 100 12.45 -20.93 16.70
N SER A 101 11.60 -20.55 15.74
CA SER A 101 11.34 -21.25 14.48
C SER A 101 11.46 -20.32 13.28
N GLU A 102 11.74 -20.89 12.11
CA GLU A 102 11.70 -20.16 10.85
C GLU A 102 10.28 -19.66 10.53
N PHE A 103 10.20 -18.52 9.86
CA PHE A 103 8.94 -17.98 9.35
C PHE A 103 8.90 -18.13 7.83
N ARG A 104 7.69 -18.20 7.28
CA ARG A 104 7.45 -18.22 5.84
C ARG A 104 6.68 -16.97 5.43
N VAL A 105 7.10 -16.36 4.32
CA VAL A 105 6.31 -15.31 3.66
C VAL A 105 5.20 -15.98 2.88
N MET A 106 3.95 -15.72 3.24
CA MET A 106 2.78 -16.33 2.60
C MET A 106 2.27 -15.50 1.40
N GLY A 107 2.55 -14.19 1.39
CA GLY A 107 2.16 -13.30 0.30
C GLY A 107 2.13 -11.82 0.73
N SER A 108 1.77 -10.94 -0.22
CA SER A 108 1.48 -9.53 0.05
C SER A 108 0.09 -9.13 -0.44
N CYS A 109 -0.44 -8.07 0.16
CA CYS A 109 -1.65 -7.40 -0.32
C CYS A 109 -1.59 -5.93 0.06
N ARG A 110 -1.73 -5.03 -0.92
CA ARG A 110 -1.90 -3.57 -0.68
C ARG A 110 -0.87 -2.96 0.30
N GLY A 111 0.39 -3.35 0.17
CA GLY A 111 1.49 -2.87 1.02
C GLY A 111 1.64 -3.59 2.36
N PHE A 112 0.81 -4.59 2.65
CA PHE A 112 0.99 -5.50 3.78
C PHE A 112 1.64 -6.81 3.33
N VAL A 113 2.40 -7.43 4.22
CA VAL A 113 3.05 -8.72 4.04
C VAL A 113 2.51 -9.67 5.10
N LEU A 114 2.08 -10.86 4.68
CA LEU A 114 1.64 -11.92 5.58
C LEU A 114 2.80 -12.88 5.85
N LEU A 115 3.16 -13.01 7.11
CA LEU A 115 4.17 -13.95 7.60
C LEU A 115 3.47 -15.08 8.38
N HIS A 116 3.98 -16.28 8.29
CA HIS A 116 3.54 -17.44 9.06
C HIS A 116 4.72 -17.98 9.87
N GLN A 117 4.54 -18.13 11.17
CA GLN A 117 5.54 -18.77 12.03
C GLN A 117 4.94 -20.05 12.61
N GLU A 118 5.43 -21.20 12.15
CA GLU A 118 4.98 -22.49 12.66
C GLU A 118 5.45 -22.73 14.10
N PRO A 119 4.65 -23.45 14.91
CA PRO A 119 3.24 -23.83 14.73
C PRO A 119 2.19 -22.79 15.17
N TYR A 120 2.59 -21.56 15.53
CA TYR A 120 1.84 -20.78 16.51
C TYR A 120 0.90 -19.70 15.94
N TYR A 121 1.32 -18.89 14.96
CA TYR A 121 0.52 -17.74 14.53
C TYR A 121 0.93 -17.15 13.18
N PHE A 122 0.04 -16.32 12.62
CA PHE A 122 0.32 -15.46 11.49
C PHE A 122 0.64 -14.04 11.96
N VAL A 123 1.42 -13.30 11.18
CA VAL A 123 1.70 -11.88 11.41
C VAL A 123 1.36 -11.11 10.14
N VAL A 124 0.48 -10.13 10.28
CA VAL A 124 0.25 -9.12 9.24
C VAL A 124 1.18 -7.95 9.53
N TRP A 125 2.11 -7.69 8.62
CA TRP A 125 3.13 -6.66 8.78
C TRP A 125 2.99 -5.61 7.69
N ASN A 126 3.08 -4.33 8.06
CA ASN A 126 3.25 -3.21 7.14
C ASN A 126 4.73 -2.79 7.15
N PRO A 127 5.52 -3.16 6.12
CA PRO A 127 6.96 -2.94 6.09
C PRO A 127 7.37 -1.47 6.09
N LEU A 128 6.51 -0.60 5.56
CA LEU A 128 6.81 0.83 5.40
C LEU A 128 6.55 1.62 6.68
N THR A 129 5.62 1.16 7.52
CA THR A 129 5.29 1.80 8.81
C THR A 129 5.90 1.09 10.01
N GLY A 130 6.34 -0.16 9.84
CA GLY A 130 6.78 -1.01 10.96
C GLY A 130 5.64 -1.59 11.79
N PHE A 131 4.39 -1.23 11.50
CA PHE A 131 3.25 -1.75 12.23
C PHE A 131 3.08 -3.24 11.94
N SER A 132 2.79 -4.01 12.99
CA SER A 132 2.49 -5.43 12.85
C SER A 132 1.41 -5.88 13.83
N ASN A 133 0.65 -6.88 13.43
CA ASN A 133 -0.38 -7.49 14.26
C ASN A 133 -0.32 -9.01 14.16
N ILE A 134 -0.52 -9.69 15.29
CA ILE A 134 -0.49 -11.15 15.40
C ILE A 134 -1.92 -11.67 15.24
N VAL A 135 -2.09 -12.65 14.36
CA VAL A 135 -3.34 -13.38 14.16
C VAL A 135 -3.13 -14.81 14.64
N HIS A 136 -3.73 -15.13 15.78
CA HIS A 136 -3.69 -16.48 16.33
C HIS A 136 -4.55 -17.42 15.49
N ARG A 137 -4.02 -18.61 15.22
CA ARG A 137 -4.75 -19.66 14.51
C ARG A 137 -5.78 -20.26 15.47
N SER A 138 -7.07 -20.16 15.15
CA SER A 138 -8.04 -21.11 15.74
C SER A 138 -7.72 -22.48 15.15
N MET A 139 -7.63 -23.50 16.00
CA MET A 139 -7.13 -24.83 15.64
C MET A 139 -8.12 -25.51 14.69
N GLY A 140 -8.03 -25.22 13.39
CA GLY A 140 -9.00 -25.68 12.40
C GLY A 140 -8.54 -25.40 10.96
N ARG A 141 -8.06 -26.47 10.32
CA ARG A 141 -7.75 -26.64 8.89
C ARG A 141 -6.38 -26.12 8.41
N SER A 142 -5.61 -27.10 7.91
CA SER A 142 -4.37 -26.94 7.16
C SER A 142 -4.70 -26.64 5.70
N SER A 143 -4.08 -25.62 5.13
CA SER A 143 -4.02 -25.42 3.69
C SER A 143 -2.59 -25.01 3.35
N TYR A 144 -1.92 -25.87 2.58
CA TYR A 144 -0.59 -25.67 2.04
C TYR A 144 -0.63 -24.50 1.04
N PHE A 145 0.26 -23.52 1.19
CA PHE A 145 0.48 -22.47 0.18
C PHE A 145 1.96 -22.43 -0.21
N LEU A 146 2.16 -22.31 -1.52
CA LEU A 146 3.42 -22.47 -2.25
C LEU A 146 4.45 -21.38 -1.92
N ASP A 147 5.71 -21.80 -1.93
CA ASP A 147 6.89 -21.01 -1.62
C ASP A 147 7.29 -20.06 -2.77
N ASN A 148 7.91 -18.94 -2.36
CA ASN A 148 8.52 -17.88 -3.17
C ASN A 148 7.57 -16.79 -3.66
N ALA A 149 7.44 -15.72 -2.85
CA ALA A 149 6.77 -14.50 -3.26
C ALA A 149 7.79 -13.35 -3.39
N ILE A 150 8.08 -12.93 -4.63
CA ILE A 150 8.67 -11.62 -4.93
C ILE A 150 7.53 -10.61 -4.78
N LEU A 151 7.61 -9.76 -3.75
CA LEU A 151 6.52 -8.83 -3.41
C LEU A 151 6.87 -7.44 -3.94
N SER A 152 6.14 -6.99 -4.96
CA SER A 152 6.10 -5.58 -5.35
C SER A 152 5.22 -4.81 -4.35
N ILE A 153 5.69 -3.65 -3.90
CA ILE A 153 4.86 -2.74 -3.11
C ILE A 153 4.46 -1.58 -4.01
N GLY A 154 3.16 -1.38 -4.18
CA GLY A 154 2.66 -0.15 -4.78
C GLY A 154 2.86 1.02 -3.82
N ARG A 155 3.04 2.23 -4.35
CA ARG A 155 3.18 3.47 -3.55
C ARG A 155 2.04 3.56 -2.52
N LEU A 156 2.34 3.98 -1.29
CA LEU A 156 1.29 4.44 -0.37
C LEU A 156 1.17 5.96 -0.47
N PRO A 157 -0.04 6.51 -0.31
CA PRO A 157 -0.24 7.95 -0.26
C PRO A 157 0.54 8.50 0.93
N LEU A 158 1.42 9.46 0.67
CA LEU A 158 2.12 10.21 1.72
C LEU A 158 1.05 10.84 2.64
N VAL A 159 1.10 10.44 3.92
CA VAL A 159 0.38 11.06 5.04
C VAL A 159 0.59 12.56 5.05
#